data_AF-A0AA39JQA2-F1
#
_entry.id   AF-A0AA39JQA2-F1
#
_cell.length_a   1.000
_cell.length_b   1.000
_cell.length_c   1.000
_cell.angle_alpha   90.00
_cell.angle_beta   90.00
_cell.angle_gamma   90.00
#
_symmetry.space_group_name_H-M   'P 1'
#
loop_
_entity.id
_entity.type
_entity.pdbx_description
1 polymer ?
#
loop_
_entity_poly.entity_id
_entity_poly.type
_entity_poly.pdbx_seq_one_letter_code
_entity_poly.pdbx_strand_id
1 'polypeptide(L)'
;MASANLPTNTVREIGESVQLLLDRCSVDMQTQRAIPFDAELFSLACEEVARHALILDTETSKSFMPYIKHGTDTVTTCYNHIQDINCRIYIVLYIACFFYFDDKFIPEYSTSDNVAQDLFACMIGKSVSGRSSATAVLLPDDRSSEMLTLIILRRILLSPGTLNFVTAASLDYRTQGMKMPASAKRYTTFTRNISGIADVMGVFIFPASVPVTAYIAAIPDLMVFMLSANDVLSFYKEEVAGEELNRVSLLALCDSSTKIDVLRQLVDSTVEAHNNISDILKPNEEALDAYLSFSDGYIWAHAGLSRYRLKELGIFAK
;
A
#
# COMPACT_ATOMS: atom_id res chain seq x y z
N MET A 1 -16.41 17.10 -10.64
CA MET A 1 -16.53 16.70 -12.06
C MET A 1 -17.75 15.82 -12.19
N ALA A 2 -18.51 15.92 -13.29
CA ALA A 2 -19.70 15.10 -13.50
C ALA A 2 -19.27 13.63 -13.65
N SER A 3 -19.82 12.74 -12.81
CA SER A 3 -19.66 11.29 -12.94
C SER A 3 -20.02 10.87 -14.36
N ALA A 4 -19.05 10.41 -15.14
CA ALA A 4 -19.35 9.85 -16.45
C ALA A 4 -20.09 8.52 -16.25
N ASN A 5 -21.27 8.38 -16.85
CA ASN A 5 -21.90 7.07 -16.95
C ASN A 5 -21.10 6.26 -17.96
N LEU A 6 -20.26 5.35 -17.47
CA LEU A 6 -19.49 4.44 -18.32
C LEU A 6 -20.44 3.58 -19.18
N PRO A 7 -20.06 3.25 -20.43
CA PRO A 7 -20.85 2.33 -21.25
C PRO A 7 -21.07 1.00 -20.54
N THR A 8 -22.28 0.43 -20.65
CA THR A 8 -22.63 -0.85 -19.98
C THR A 8 -21.66 -1.97 -20.33
N ASN A 9 -21.14 -2.01 -21.56
CA ASN A 9 -20.14 -3.01 -21.95
C ASN A 9 -18.82 -2.85 -21.18
N THR A 10 -18.35 -1.62 -21.01
CA THR A 10 -17.12 -1.31 -20.26
C THR A 10 -17.26 -1.72 -18.80
N VAL A 11 -18.39 -1.39 -18.16
CA VAL A 11 -18.66 -1.81 -16.76
C VAL A 11 -18.63 -3.33 -16.63
N ARG A 12 -19.23 -4.04 -17.59
CA ARG A 12 -19.22 -5.51 -17.62
C ARG A 12 -17.80 -6.07 -17.78
N GLU A 13 -17.01 -5.57 -18.72
CA GLU A 13 -15.64 -6.06 -18.98
C GLU A 13 -14.68 -5.80 -17.81
N ILE A 14 -14.84 -4.66 -17.11
CA ILE A 14 -14.13 -4.38 -15.86
C ILE A 14 -14.56 -5.38 -14.79
N GLY A 15 -15.87 -5.60 -14.63
CA GLY A 15 -16.41 -6.59 -13.68
C GLY A 15 -15.88 -8.01 -13.92
N GLU A 16 -15.86 -8.47 -15.18
CA GLU A 16 -15.29 -9.76 -15.58
C GLU A 16 -13.80 -9.87 -15.23
N SER A 17 -13.03 -8.80 -15.44
CA SER A 17 -11.59 -8.77 -15.13
C SER A 17 -11.32 -8.82 -13.62
N VAL A 18 -12.13 -8.10 -12.83
CA VAL A 18 -12.04 -8.15 -11.37
C VAL A 18 -12.45 -9.54 -10.86
N GLN A 19 -13.54 -10.12 -11.38
CA GLN A 19 -13.97 -11.47 -10.99
C GLN A 19 -12.89 -12.50 -11.30
N LEU A 20 -12.25 -12.42 -12.47
CA LEU A 20 -11.16 -13.31 -12.85
C LEU A 20 -9.97 -13.23 -11.87
N LEU A 21 -9.63 -12.03 -11.40
CA LEU A 21 -8.60 -11.86 -10.37
C LEU A 21 -8.99 -12.55 -9.06
N LEU A 22 -10.22 -12.32 -8.58
CA LEU A 22 -10.73 -12.91 -7.34
C LEU A 22 -10.71 -14.44 -7.39
N ASP A 23 -11.20 -15.02 -8.49
CA ASP A 23 -11.28 -16.46 -8.69
C ASP A 23 -9.87 -17.09 -8.72
N ARG A 24 -8.92 -16.46 -9.42
CA ARG A 24 -7.57 -17.00 -9.59
C ARG A 24 -6.65 -16.79 -8.39
N CYS A 25 -6.92 -15.79 -7.56
CA CYS A 25 -6.27 -15.62 -6.26
C CYS A 25 -6.99 -16.36 -5.12
N SER A 26 -8.00 -17.18 -5.44
CA SER A 26 -8.77 -17.98 -4.47
C SER A 26 -9.40 -17.14 -3.33
N VAL A 27 -9.80 -15.90 -3.62
CA VAL A 27 -10.41 -15.01 -2.63
C VAL A 27 -11.91 -15.26 -2.57
N ASP A 28 -12.38 -15.81 -1.45
CA ASP A 28 -13.80 -16.00 -1.21
C ASP A 28 -14.49 -14.70 -0.78
N MET A 29 -15.15 -14.06 -1.74
CA MET A 29 -15.98 -12.88 -1.51
C MET A 29 -17.44 -13.22 -1.17
N GLN A 30 -17.83 -14.49 -1.15
CA GLN A 30 -19.20 -14.92 -0.83
C GLN A 30 -19.43 -14.97 0.69
N THR A 31 -18.40 -15.23 1.47
CA THR A 31 -18.46 -15.05 2.93
C THR A 31 -18.31 -13.58 3.28
N GLN A 32 -19.40 -12.93 3.65
CA GLN A 32 -19.34 -11.55 4.15
C GLN A 32 -18.55 -11.52 5.46
N ARG A 33 -17.27 -11.17 5.40
CA ARG A 33 -16.41 -11.00 6.58
C ARG A 33 -16.56 -9.57 7.09
N ALA A 34 -17.31 -9.34 8.16
CA ALA A 34 -17.22 -8.05 8.82
C ALA A 34 -15.85 -7.96 9.50
N ILE A 35 -14.93 -7.16 8.99
CA ILE A 35 -13.68 -6.84 9.69
C ILE A 35 -14.00 -5.69 10.65
N PRO A 36 -14.08 -5.96 11.97
CA PRO A 36 -14.42 -4.92 12.93
C PRO A 36 -13.30 -3.89 13.00
N PHE A 37 -13.66 -2.63 13.25
CA PHE A 37 -12.67 -1.60 13.53
C PHE A 37 -11.97 -1.90 14.86
N ASP A 38 -10.64 -1.99 14.85
CA ASP A 38 -9.82 -2.19 16.03
C ASP A 38 -9.63 -0.85 16.78
N ALA A 39 -10.62 -0.53 17.63
CA ALA A 39 -10.64 0.72 18.40
C ALA A 39 -9.48 0.83 19.40
N GLU A 40 -8.99 -0.30 19.91
CA GLU A 40 -7.84 -0.35 20.83
C GLU A 40 -6.55 -0.01 20.09
N LEU A 41 -6.28 -0.67 18.95
CA LEU A 41 -5.14 -0.35 18.11
C LEU A 41 -5.14 1.11 17.65
N PHE A 42 -6.31 1.65 17.29
CA PHE A 42 -6.46 3.07 16.94
C PHE A 42 -6.09 4.00 18.11
N SER A 43 -6.56 3.70 19.33
CA SER A 43 -6.24 4.49 20.52
C SER A 43 -4.74 4.48 20.79
N LEU A 44 -4.12 3.29 20.77
CA LEU A 44 -2.69 3.12 21.00
C LEU A 44 -1.85 3.86 19.94
N ALA A 45 -2.25 3.81 18.67
CA ALA A 45 -1.58 4.56 17.62
C ALA A 45 -1.71 6.08 17.82
N CYS A 46 -2.87 6.57 18.26
CA CYS A 46 -3.07 7.98 18.59
C CYS A 46 -2.22 8.41 19.80
N GLU A 47 -2.14 7.59 20.85
CA GLU A 47 -1.31 7.81 22.02
C GLU A 47 0.18 7.88 21.64
N GLU A 48 0.62 6.99 20.75
CA GLU A 48 2.00 6.98 20.28
C GLU A 48 2.33 8.24 19.45
N VAL A 49 1.40 8.70 18.60
CA VAL A 49 1.54 10.01 17.94
C VAL A 49 1.59 11.13 18.97
N ALA A 50 0.74 11.14 19.98
CA ALA A 50 0.75 12.17 21.02
C ALA A 50 2.07 12.19 21.82
N ARG A 51 2.63 11.00 22.10
CA ARG A 51 3.93 10.84 22.77
C ARG A 51 5.08 11.36 21.91
N HIS A 52 5.01 11.17 20.59
CA HIS A 52 5.97 11.72 19.64
C HIS A 52 5.76 13.21 19.34
N ALA A 53 4.51 13.68 19.40
CA ALA A 53 4.07 15.03 19.07
C ALA A 53 4.32 16.06 20.19
N LEU A 54 5.36 15.88 21.01
CA LEU A 54 5.81 16.88 21.98
C LEU A 54 6.24 18.24 21.36
N ILE A 55 6.09 18.43 20.03
CA ILE A 55 6.42 19.70 19.33
C ILE A 55 5.46 20.01 18.17
N LEU A 56 4.16 19.67 18.19
CA LEU A 56 3.19 20.21 17.20
C LEU A 56 1.80 20.50 17.83
N ASP A 57 1.09 21.51 17.31
CA ASP A 57 -0.17 22.01 17.87
C ASP A 57 -1.36 21.03 17.77
N THR A 58 -2.42 21.34 18.51
CA THR A 58 -3.66 20.54 18.58
C THR A 58 -4.38 20.41 17.22
N GLU A 59 -4.19 21.34 16.28
CA GLU A 59 -4.87 21.32 14.98
C GLU A 59 -4.21 20.33 14.03
N THR A 60 -2.88 20.27 14.02
CA THR A 60 -2.11 19.34 13.18
C THR A 60 -2.40 17.89 13.57
N SER A 61 -2.47 17.60 14.88
CA SER A 61 -2.86 16.28 15.39
C SER A 61 -4.26 15.84 14.92
N LYS A 62 -5.24 16.76 14.98
CA LYS A 62 -6.60 16.50 14.47
C LYS A 62 -6.63 16.22 12.96
N SER A 63 -5.77 16.89 12.19
CA SER A 63 -5.67 16.67 10.74
C SER A 63 -5.10 15.30 10.38
N PHE A 64 -4.30 14.69 11.27
CA PHE A 64 -3.64 13.40 11.05
C PHE A 64 -4.52 12.20 11.47
N MET A 65 -5.43 12.38 12.42
CA MET A 65 -6.32 11.31 12.93
C MET A 65 -7.07 10.50 11.85
N PRO A 66 -7.63 11.12 10.76
CA PRO A 66 -8.27 10.35 9.70
C PRO A 66 -7.32 9.36 9.02
N TYR A 67 -6.04 9.71 8.91
CA TYR A 67 -5.00 8.86 8.32
C TYR A 67 -4.58 7.74 9.27
N ILE A 68 -4.51 8.01 10.58
CA ILE A 68 -4.33 6.94 11.59
C ILE A 68 -5.46 5.93 11.46
N LYS A 69 -6.70 6.39 11.31
CA LYS A 69 -7.86 5.50 11.10
C LYS A 69 -7.67 4.62 9.86
N HIS A 70 -7.22 5.19 8.74
CA HIS A 70 -6.94 4.43 7.51
C HIS A 70 -5.81 3.41 7.72
N GLY A 71 -4.76 3.79 8.44
CA GLY A 71 -3.70 2.87 8.86
C GLY A 71 -4.24 1.72 9.69
N THR A 72 -5.08 1.99 10.69
CA THR A 72 -5.73 0.96 11.53
C THR A 72 -6.61 0.03 10.70
N ASP A 73 -7.45 0.57 9.81
CA ASP A 73 -8.30 -0.24 8.91
C ASP A 73 -7.43 -1.18 8.05
N THR A 74 -6.31 -0.66 7.52
CA THR A 74 -5.37 -1.42 6.69
C THR A 74 -4.66 -2.51 7.48
N VAL A 75 -4.18 -2.22 8.70
CA VAL A 75 -3.49 -3.21 9.56
C VAL A 75 -4.44 -4.29 10.05
N THR A 76 -5.65 -3.92 10.45
CA THR A 76 -6.67 -4.87 10.91
C THR A 76 -7.11 -5.80 9.81
N THR A 77 -7.09 -5.33 8.56
CA THR A 77 -7.52 -6.12 7.41
C THR A 77 -6.37 -6.96 6.84
N CYS A 78 -5.26 -6.31 6.47
CA CYS A 78 -4.17 -6.93 5.71
C CYS A 78 -3.07 -7.55 6.58
N TYR A 79 -2.97 -7.16 7.85
CA TYR A 79 -1.89 -7.61 8.75
C TYR A 79 -2.46 -8.23 10.04
N ASN A 80 -3.63 -8.86 9.95
CA ASN A 80 -4.31 -9.48 11.09
C ASN A 80 -3.50 -10.62 11.72
N HIS A 81 -2.61 -11.25 10.96
CA HIS A 81 -1.74 -12.32 11.41
C HIS A 81 -0.60 -11.83 12.31
N ILE A 82 -0.24 -10.54 12.23
CA ILE A 82 0.80 -9.95 13.09
C ILE A 82 0.22 -9.75 14.49
N GLN A 83 0.73 -10.52 15.48
CA GLN A 83 0.26 -10.45 16.87
C GLN A 83 0.97 -9.39 17.71
N ASP A 84 2.19 -8.98 17.33
CA ASP A 84 2.97 -7.98 18.07
C ASP A 84 2.32 -6.60 17.93
N ILE A 85 1.80 -6.08 19.05
CA ILE A 85 1.10 -4.80 19.09
C ILE A 85 1.99 -3.61 18.70
N ASN A 86 3.27 -3.62 19.07
CA ASN A 86 4.21 -2.54 18.72
C ASN A 86 4.49 -2.54 17.22
N CYS A 87 4.61 -3.73 16.62
CA CYS A 87 4.75 -3.88 15.18
C CYS A 87 3.49 -3.38 14.45
N ARG A 88 2.29 -3.72 14.95
CA ARG A 88 1.02 -3.22 14.39
C ARG A 88 0.95 -1.69 14.45
N ILE A 89 1.26 -1.09 15.61
CA ILE A 89 1.29 0.37 15.77
C ILE A 89 2.26 1.01 14.77
N TYR A 90 3.48 0.46 14.63
CA TYR A 90 4.46 0.95 13.68
C TYR A 90 3.92 0.96 12.24
N ILE A 91 3.31 -0.15 11.81
CA ILE A 91 2.73 -0.28 10.46
C ILE A 91 1.56 0.71 10.28
N VAL A 92 0.70 0.88 11.29
CA VAL A 92 -0.40 1.87 11.27
C VAL A 92 0.15 3.26 11.02
N LEU A 93 1.16 3.68 11.78
CA LEU A 93 1.72 5.02 11.67
C LEU A 93 2.45 5.23 10.34
N TYR A 94 3.17 4.22 9.85
CA TYR A 94 3.82 4.28 8.53
C TYR A 94 2.79 4.48 7.42
N ILE A 95 1.73 3.66 7.40
CA ILE A 95 0.65 3.73 6.41
C ILE A 95 -0.13 5.05 6.52
N ALA A 96 -0.39 5.52 7.74
CA ALA A 96 -1.03 6.81 7.98
C ALA A 96 -0.21 7.95 7.38
N CYS A 97 1.11 7.95 7.59
CA CYS A 97 1.96 8.97 6.99
C CYS A 97 1.97 8.88 5.45
N PHE A 98 2.00 7.66 4.89
CA PHE A 98 1.94 7.46 3.44
C PHE A 98 0.70 8.11 2.83
N PHE A 99 -0.49 7.80 3.36
CA PHE A 99 -1.74 8.40 2.87
C PHE A 99 -1.80 9.92 3.09
N TYR A 100 -1.25 10.40 4.21
CA TYR A 100 -1.18 11.83 4.46
C TYR A 100 -0.36 12.55 3.37
N PHE A 101 0.79 11.99 2.99
CA PHE A 101 1.60 12.57 1.91
C PHE A 101 0.91 12.45 0.56
N ASP A 102 0.35 11.29 0.22
CA ASP A 102 -0.38 11.09 -1.03
C ASP A 102 -1.45 12.19 -1.24
N ASP A 103 -2.16 12.56 -0.16
CA ASP A 103 -3.19 13.60 -0.20
C ASP A 103 -2.67 15.05 -0.11
N LYS A 104 -1.59 15.29 0.66
CA LYS A 104 -1.17 16.64 1.09
C LYS A 104 0.18 17.07 0.54
N PHE A 105 0.83 16.26 -0.30
CA PHE A 105 2.17 16.57 -0.78
C PHE A 105 2.18 17.86 -1.61
N ILE A 106 2.94 18.86 -1.14
CA ILE A 106 3.24 20.07 -1.90
C ILE A 106 4.76 20.29 -1.83
N PRO A 107 5.51 20.23 -2.96
CA PRO A 107 6.97 20.31 -2.93
C PRO A 107 7.51 21.60 -2.30
N GLU A 108 6.78 22.70 -2.47
CA GLU A 108 7.15 24.07 -2.04
C GLU A 108 6.94 24.32 -0.54
N TYR A 109 6.20 23.44 0.16
CA TYR A 109 6.00 23.47 1.62
C TYR A 109 6.80 22.37 2.34
N SER A 110 7.85 21.84 1.72
CA SER A 110 8.76 20.87 2.34
C SER A 110 9.68 21.46 3.43
N THR A 111 9.48 22.73 3.78
CA THR A 111 10.16 23.41 4.88
C THR A 111 9.18 23.76 6.00
N SER A 112 9.39 23.11 7.15
CA SER A 112 8.87 23.37 8.50
C SER A 112 7.38 23.08 8.78
N ASP A 113 7.15 22.22 9.77
CA ASP A 113 5.92 21.98 10.56
C ASP A 113 4.89 20.98 10.02
N ASN A 114 5.28 19.70 9.88
CA ASN A 114 4.32 18.64 9.62
C ASN A 114 4.65 17.31 10.30
N VAL A 115 3.73 16.80 11.13
CA VAL A 115 3.82 15.52 11.88
C VAL A 115 4.27 14.38 10.95
N ALA A 116 3.73 14.32 9.74
CA ALA A 116 4.05 13.23 8.80
C ALA A 116 5.50 13.27 8.32
N GLN A 117 6.09 14.46 8.10
CA GLN A 117 7.50 14.60 7.70
C GLN A 117 8.46 14.24 8.83
N ASP A 118 8.16 14.71 10.04
CA ASP A 118 8.96 14.38 11.22
C ASP A 118 8.90 12.88 11.54
N LEU A 119 7.70 12.28 11.46
CA LEU A 119 7.51 10.84 11.64
C LEU A 119 8.27 10.05 10.57
N PHE A 120 8.17 10.39 9.29
CA PHE A 120 8.94 9.69 8.25
C PHE A 120 10.44 9.86 8.42
N ALA A 121 10.92 11.07 8.73
CA ALA A 121 12.33 11.32 9.01
C ALA A 121 12.83 10.47 10.18
N CYS A 122 12.03 10.34 11.23
CA CYS A 122 12.32 9.46 12.36
C CYS A 122 12.31 7.98 11.95
N MET A 123 11.33 7.54 11.16
CA MET A 123 11.17 6.15 10.70
C MET A 123 12.33 5.70 9.80
N ILE A 124 12.91 6.59 8.99
CA ILE A 124 14.12 6.31 8.19
C ILE A 124 15.44 6.55 8.94
N GLY A 125 15.38 6.81 10.25
CA GLY A 125 16.57 6.93 11.11
C GLY A 125 17.33 8.25 11.00
N LYS A 126 16.73 9.32 10.46
CA LYS A 126 17.31 10.67 10.55
C LYS A 126 17.12 11.21 11.97
N SER A 127 18.22 11.56 12.62
CA SER A 127 18.19 12.29 13.88
C SER A 127 17.74 13.73 13.60
N VAL A 128 16.51 14.07 13.97
CA VAL A 128 16.08 15.47 14.05
C VAL A 128 16.68 16.04 15.33
N SER A 129 17.54 17.05 15.22
CA SER A 129 18.26 17.64 16.37
C SER A 129 17.30 18.00 17.52
N GLY A 130 17.54 17.45 18.71
CA GLY A 130 16.75 17.70 19.92
C GLY A 130 15.48 16.85 20.07
N ARG A 131 15.22 15.88 19.19
CA ARG A 131 14.03 15.02 19.24
C ARG A 131 14.46 13.56 19.31
N SER A 132 13.98 12.83 20.32
CA SER A 132 14.24 11.38 20.46
C SER A 132 13.72 10.68 19.20
N SER A 133 14.60 9.97 18.50
CA SER A 133 14.26 9.28 17.27
C SER A 133 13.11 8.31 17.52
N ALA A 134 12.03 8.34 16.72
CA ALA A 134 10.99 7.31 16.82
C ALA A 134 11.52 5.88 16.62
N THR A 135 12.72 5.75 16.05
CA THR A 135 13.48 4.49 16.00
C THR A 135 13.97 3.97 17.35
N ALA A 136 14.00 4.79 18.41
CA ALA A 136 14.47 4.40 19.73
C ALA A 136 13.37 3.81 20.64
N VAL A 137 12.09 3.87 20.25
CA VAL A 137 10.99 3.35 21.08
C VAL A 137 10.23 2.20 20.44
N LEU A 138 10.33 2.01 19.13
CA LEU A 138 9.67 0.88 18.43
C LEU A 138 10.61 -0.29 18.14
N LEU A 139 11.87 -0.20 18.58
CA LEU A 139 12.82 -1.29 18.60
C LEU A 139 13.15 -1.57 20.06
N PRO A 140 12.73 -2.73 20.61
CA PRO A 140 13.21 -3.16 21.92
C PRO A 140 14.74 -3.09 21.92
N ASP A 141 15.31 -2.64 23.02
CA ASP A 141 16.75 -2.63 23.31
C ASP A 141 17.37 -4.05 23.37
N ASP A 142 16.66 -5.06 22.86
CA ASP A 142 17.02 -6.47 22.94
C ASP A 142 17.97 -6.85 21.81
N ARG A 143 19.10 -7.41 22.24
CA ARG A 143 20.31 -7.68 21.46
C ARG A 143 20.30 -9.08 20.86
N SER A 144 19.16 -9.55 20.37
CA SER A 144 19.12 -10.82 19.61
C SER A 144 19.53 -10.56 18.15
N SER A 145 20.37 -11.44 17.60
CA SER A 145 20.95 -11.30 16.25
C SER A 145 19.89 -11.30 15.13
N GLU A 146 18.75 -11.93 15.37
CA GLU A 146 17.63 -12.03 14.43
C GLU A 146 16.81 -10.72 14.38
N MET A 147 16.55 -10.11 15.54
CA MET A 147 15.90 -8.79 15.63
C MET A 147 16.75 -7.71 14.96
N LEU A 148 18.07 -7.74 15.15
CA LEU A 148 19.01 -6.82 14.50
C LEU A 148 19.00 -6.97 12.97
N THR A 149 18.88 -8.19 12.45
CA THR A 149 18.83 -8.45 11.00
C THR A 149 17.54 -7.89 10.38
N LEU A 150 16.41 -8.06 11.07
CA LEU A 150 15.13 -7.46 10.66
C LEU A 150 15.15 -5.94 10.74
N ILE A 151 15.78 -5.36 11.77
CA ILE A 151 15.99 -3.92 11.88
C ILE A 151 16.82 -3.38 10.71
N ILE A 152 17.90 -4.09 10.35
CA ILE A 152 18.79 -3.69 9.25
C ILE A 152 18.07 -3.79 7.91
N LEU A 153 17.33 -4.87 7.64
CA LEU A 153 16.60 -5.02 6.37
C LEU A 153 15.39 -4.10 6.28
N ARG A 154 14.67 -3.92 7.37
CA ARG A 154 13.65 -2.87 7.47
C ARG A 154 14.30 -1.53 7.16
N ARG A 155 15.46 -1.17 7.72
CA ARG A 155 16.15 0.09 7.36
C ARG A 155 16.63 0.15 5.90
N ILE A 156 17.09 -0.96 5.32
CA ILE A 156 17.57 -1.03 3.94
C ILE A 156 16.42 -0.88 2.93
N LEU A 157 15.21 -1.34 3.25
CA LEU A 157 14.06 -1.25 2.33
C LEU A 157 13.17 -0.05 2.65
N LEU A 158 12.95 0.27 3.94
CA LEU A 158 12.17 1.43 4.38
C LEU A 158 12.76 2.74 3.89
N SER A 159 14.07 2.94 4.07
CA SER A 159 14.69 4.23 3.75
C SER A 159 14.65 4.52 2.24
N PRO A 160 15.08 3.61 1.34
CA PRO A 160 14.94 3.82 -0.09
C PRO A 160 13.49 3.83 -0.57
N GLY A 161 12.62 2.95 -0.08
CA GLY A 161 11.20 2.92 -0.46
C GLY A 161 10.48 4.23 -0.09
N THR A 162 10.75 4.76 1.11
CA THR A 162 10.29 6.09 1.55
C THR A 162 10.80 7.20 0.62
N LEU A 163 12.10 7.21 0.34
CA LEU A 163 12.71 8.26 -0.48
C LEU A 163 12.20 8.20 -1.93
N ASN A 164 12.01 6.99 -2.46
CA ASN A 164 11.39 6.74 -3.75
C ASN A 164 9.97 7.31 -3.79
N PHE A 165 9.16 7.08 -2.76
CA PHE A 165 7.81 7.62 -2.68
C PHE A 165 7.78 9.15 -2.66
N VAL A 166 8.61 9.79 -1.81
CA VAL A 166 8.71 11.26 -1.78
C VAL A 166 9.20 11.82 -3.12
N THR A 167 10.13 11.10 -3.77
CA THR A 167 10.61 11.44 -5.11
C THR A 167 9.49 11.31 -6.14
N ALA A 168 8.68 10.26 -6.06
CA ALA A 168 7.56 10.02 -6.95
C ALA A 168 6.49 11.11 -6.78
N ALA A 169 6.09 11.45 -5.56
CA ALA A 169 5.15 12.54 -5.30
C ALA A 169 5.65 13.89 -5.84
N SER A 170 6.97 14.13 -5.77
CA SER A 170 7.60 15.30 -6.39
C SER A 170 7.56 15.28 -7.91
N LEU A 171 7.77 14.10 -8.51
CA LEU A 171 7.68 13.91 -9.96
C LEU A 171 6.24 14.08 -10.44
N ASP A 172 5.26 13.51 -9.75
CA ASP A 172 3.84 13.62 -10.08
C ASP A 172 3.41 15.09 -10.07
N TYR A 173 3.77 15.86 -9.04
CA TYR A 173 3.54 17.30 -9.01
C TYR A 173 4.19 18.03 -10.19
N ARG A 174 5.49 17.77 -10.46
CA ARG A 174 6.25 18.48 -11.51
C ARG A 174 5.84 18.10 -12.92
N THR A 175 5.22 16.94 -13.10
CA THR A 175 4.78 16.42 -14.40
C THR A 175 3.27 16.57 -14.61
N GLN A 176 2.56 17.29 -13.72
CA GLN A 176 1.16 17.63 -13.93
C GLN A 176 0.95 18.31 -15.29
N GLY A 177 0.00 17.79 -16.07
CA GLY A 177 -0.30 18.29 -17.42
C GLY A 177 0.70 17.88 -18.50
N MET A 178 1.76 17.13 -18.16
CA MET A 178 2.66 16.54 -19.16
C MET A 178 1.90 15.53 -20.00
N LYS A 179 2.04 15.63 -21.33
CA LYS A 179 1.56 14.59 -22.25
C LYS A 179 2.57 13.45 -22.30
N MET A 180 2.15 12.25 -21.91
CA MET A 180 3.02 11.08 -21.93
C MET A 180 3.31 10.66 -23.38
N PRO A 181 4.59 10.52 -23.80
CA PRO A 181 4.92 9.94 -25.09
C PRO A 181 4.54 8.46 -25.13
N ALA A 182 3.98 7.98 -26.25
CA ALA A 182 3.65 6.55 -26.43
C ALA A 182 4.88 5.63 -26.32
N SER A 183 6.10 6.15 -26.57
CA SER A 183 7.34 5.38 -26.38
C SER A 183 7.75 5.20 -24.91
N ALA A 184 7.06 5.82 -23.95
CA ALA A 184 7.46 5.89 -22.54
C ALA A 184 6.98 4.69 -21.69
N LYS A 185 6.82 3.49 -22.26
CA LYS A 185 6.34 2.30 -21.54
C LYS A 185 7.10 1.99 -20.24
N ARG A 186 8.43 2.17 -20.25
CA ARG A 186 9.25 1.93 -19.04
C ARG A 186 9.04 2.98 -17.95
N TYR A 187 8.67 4.21 -18.34
CA TYR A 187 8.42 5.29 -17.39
C TYR A 187 7.19 4.98 -16.55
N THR A 188 6.11 4.48 -17.15
CA THR A 188 4.86 4.13 -16.43
C THR A 188 5.10 3.03 -15.38
N THR A 189 5.97 2.07 -15.70
CA THR A 189 6.36 1.03 -14.75
C THR A 189 7.28 1.58 -13.67
N PHE A 190 8.25 2.40 -14.05
CA PHE A 190 9.17 3.03 -13.12
C PHE A 190 8.45 3.90 -12.08
N THR A 191 7.61 4.84 -12.51
CA THR A 191 6.89 5.75 -11.60
C THR A 191 6.00 5.00 -10.63
N ARG A 192 5.32 3.94 -11.11
CA ARG A 192 4.50 3.09 -10.24
C ARG A 192 5.32 2.36 -9.17
N ASN A 193 6.49 1.84 -9.55
CA ASN A 193 7.37 1.12 -8.60
C ASN A 193 7.89 2.05 -7.49
N ILE A 194 8.14 3.32 -7.80
CA ILE A 194 8.63 4.29 -6.82
C ILE A 194 7.51 4.95 -6.00
N SER A 195 6.26 5.02 -6.52
CA SER A 195 5.14 5.67 -5.80
C SER A 195 4.36 4.76 -4.86
N GLY A 196 4.41 3.43 -5.04
CA GLY A 196 3.47 2.55 -4.36
C GLY A 196 3.91 1.92 -3.04
N ILE A 197 5.12 2.21 -2.52
CA ILE A 197 5.69 1.66 -1.25
C ILE A 197 5.57 0.13 -1.08
N ALA A 198 5.42 -0.61 -2.18
CA ALA A 198 5.08 -2.03 -2.14
C ALA A 198 6.24 -2.89 -1.59
N ASP A 199 7.48 -2.45 -1.79
CA ASP A 199 8.66 -3.05 -1.16
C ASP A 199 8.58 -2.99 0.37
N VAL A 200 8.19 -1.83 0.91
CA VAL A 200 8.03 -1.63 2.35
C VAL A 200 6.87 -2.45 2.90
N MET A 201 5.70 -2.37 2.26
CA MET A 201 4.54 -3.15 2.68
C MET A 201 4.84 -4.66 2.65
N GLY A 202 5.55 -5.13 1.63
CA GLY A 202 5.95 -6.53 1.50
C GLY A 202 6.80 -7.04 2.66
N VAL A 203 7.69 -6.21 3.21
CA VAL A 203 8.52 -6.59 4.37
C VAL A 203 7.70 -6.68 5.66
N PHE A 204 6.64 -5.87 5.80
CA PHE A 204 5.78 -5.91 6.99
C PHE A 204 4.91 -7.15 7.07
N ILE A 205 4.77 -7.91 5.98
CA ILE A 205 4.00 -9.15 5.94
C ILE A 205 4.59 -10.18 6.89
N PHE A 206 5.92 -10.24 7.04
CA PHE A 206 6.58 -11.36 7.71
C PHE A 206 6.87 -11.05 9.19
N PRO A 207 6.40 -11.91 10.13
CA PRO A 207 6.76 -11.83 11.54
C PRO A 207 8.27 -11.93 11.78
N ALA A 208 8.71 -11.50 12.97
CA ALA A 208 10.13 -11.52 13.30
C ALA A 208 10.73 -12.92 13.46
N SER A 209 9.89 -13.92 13.69
CA SER A 209 10.24 -15.35 13.68
C SER A 209 10.63 -15.87 12.29
N VAL A 210 10.14 -15.24 11.22
CA VAL A 210 10.39 -15.70 9.85
C VAL A 210 11.77 -15.21 9.39
N PRO A 211 12.69 -16.11 9.02
CA PRO A 211 14.00 -15.71 8.55
C PRO A 211 13.89 -15.00 7.20
N VAL A 212 14.69 -13.96 7.01
CA VAL A 212 14.71 -13.14 5.79
C VAL A 212 14.95 -13.98 4.54
N THR A 213 15.81 -14.97 4.64
CA THR A 213 16.13 -15.88 3.54
C THR A 213 14.92 -16.69 3.06
N ALA A 214 13.87 -16.81 3.87
CA ALA A 214 12.63 -17.48 3.48
C ALA A 214 11.75 -16.61 2.57
N TYR A 215 11.83 -15.27 2.64
CA TYR A 215 10.89 -14.40 1.93
C TYR A 215 11.53 -13.34 1.02
N ILE A 216 12.81 -13.03 1.18
CA ILE A 216 13.44 -11.90 0.45
C ILE A 216 13.35 -12.06 -1.06
N ALA A 217 13.41 -13.30 -1.56
CA ALA A 217 13.26 -13.61 -2.98
C ALA A 217 11.83 -13.39 -3.50
N ALA A 218 10.82 -13.38 -2.62
CA ALA A 218 9.42 -13.11 -2.98
C ALA A 218 9.09 -11.61 -3.04
N ILE A 219 9.94 -10.71 -2.51
CA ILE A 219 9.67 -9.26 -2.47
C ILE A 219 9.42 -8.67 -3.88
N PRO A 220 10.18 -9.00 -4.94
CA PRO A 220 9.90 -8.49 -6.28
C PRO A 220 8.51 -8.90 -6.81
N ASP A 221 8.11 -10.16 -6.65
CA ASP A 221 6.78 -10.62 -7.04
C ASP A 221 5.70 -9.98 -6.15
N LEU A 222 5.95 -9.79 -4.84
CA LEU A 222 5.06 -9.07 -3.93
C LEU A 222 4.79 -7.64 -4.40
N MET A 223 5.82 -6.94 -4.91
CA MET A 223 5.65 -5.62 -5.50
C MET A 223 4.74 -5.69 -6.74
N VAL A 224 4.96 -6.65 -7.64
CA VAL A 224 4.11 -6.85 -8.82
C VAL A 224 2.67 -7.13 -8.40
N PHE A 225 2.45 -8.04 -7.44
CA PHE A 225 1.15 -8.40 -6.91
C PHE A 225 0.43 -7.17 -6.34
N MET A 226 1.03 -6.45 -5.39
CA MET A 226 0.38 -5.30 -4.74
C MET A 226 0.06 -4.17 -5.71
N LEU A 227 1.03 -3.77 -6.54
CA LEU A 227 0.85 -2.65 -7.45
C LEU A 227 -0.21 -2.97 -8.51
N SER A 228 -0.11 -4.16 -9.13
CA SER A 228 -1.02 -4.57 -10.20
C SER A 228 -2.42 -4.90 -9.68
N ALA A 229 -2.54 -5.55 -8.51
CA ALA A 229 -3.84 -5.78 -7.88
C ALA A 229 -4.53 -4.45 -7.55
N ASN A 230 -3.79 -3.48 -7.01
CA ASN A 230 -4.34 -2.14 -6.77
C ASN A 230 -4.79 -1.48 -8.06
N ASP A 231 -3.96 -1.48 -9.11
CA ASP A 231 -4.32 -0.90 -10.42
C ASP A 231 -5.56 -1.57 -11.04
N VAL A 232 -5.73 -2.89 -10.87
CA VAL A 232 -6.95 -3.60 -11.34
C VAL A 232 -8.17 -3.23 -10.50
N LEU A 233 -8.05 -3.26 -9.18
CA LEU A 233 -9.15 -3.04 -8.23
C LEU A 233 -9.53 -1.56 -8.09
N SER A 234 -8.65 -0.64 -8.46
CA SER A 234 -8.92 0.81 -8.48
C SER A 234 -9.41 1.30 -9.83
N PHE A 235 -9.19 0.56 -10.91
CA PHE A 235 -9.48 1.03 -12.27
C PHE A 235 -10.93 1.51 -12.46
N TYR A 236 -11.91 0.81 -11.88
CA TYR A 236 -13.31 1.23 -12.00
C TYR A 236 -13.57 2.63 -11.44
N LYS A 237 -13.07 2.95 -10.24
CA LYS A 237 -13.26 4.29 -9.65
C LYS A 237 -12.57 5.38 -10.49
N GLU A 238 -11.44 5.04 -11.12
CA GLU A 238 -10.61 5.95 -11.91
C GLU A 238 -11.28 6.27 -13.25
N GLU A 239 -11.82 5.25 -13.92
CA GLU A 239 -12.57 5.45 -15.16
C GLU A 239 -13.85 6.27 -14.92
N VAL A 240 -14.59 6.03 -13.82
CA VAL A 240 -15.77 6.86 -13.51
C VAL A 240 -15.37 8.32 -13.17
N ALA A 241 -14.20 8.52 -12.58
CA ALA A 241 -13.64 9.84 -12.31
C ALA A 241 -13.06 10.54 -13.57
N GLY A 242 -12.90 9.82 -14.68
CA GLY A 242 -12.29 10.33 -15.91
C GLY A 242 -10.77 10.51 -15.78
N GLU A 243 -10.11 9.73 -14.92
CA GLU A 243 -8.66 9.77 -14.74
C GLU A 243 -7.96 9.10 -15.92
N GLU A 244 -7.15 9.87 -16.68
CA GLU A 244 -6.42 9.37 -17.85
C GLU A 244 -4.92 9.10 -17.58
N LEU A 245 -4.43 9.48 -16.39
CA LEU A 245 -3.03 9.31 -15.99
C LEU A 245 -2.79 8.10 -15.07
N ASN A 246 -3.77 7.20 -14.96
CA ASN A 246 -3.59 5.93 -14.26
C ASN A 246 -2.74 4.94 -15.07
N ARG A 247 -2.22 3.89 -14.41
CA ARG A 247 -1.31 2.92 -15.04
C ARG A 247 -1.94 2.23 -16.24
N VAL A 248 -3.21 1.85 -16.18
CA VAL A 248 -3.91 1.15 -17.26
C VAL A 248 -4.00 2.03 -18.50
N SER A 249 -4.45 3.28 -18.35
CA SER A 249 -4.56 4.26 -19.43
C SER A 249 -3.20 4.55 -20.06
N LEU A 250 -2.15 4.72 -19.25
CA LEU A 250 -0.80 5.00 -19.75
C LEU A 250 -0.18 3.80 -20.48
N LEU A 251 -0.38 2.58 -20.00
CA LEU A 251 0.08 1.37 -20.69
C LEU A 251 -0.69 1.15 -21.99
N ALA A 252 -2.01 1.36 -21.99
CA ALA A 252 -2.84 1.24 -23.20
C ALA A 252 -2.36 2.20 -24.29
N LEU A 253 -2.04 3.44 -23.92
CA LEU A 253 -1.43 4.43 -24.81
C LEU A 253 -0.08 3.95 -25.36
N CYS A 254 0.80 3.41 -24.50
CA CYS A 254 2.14 3.01 -24.92
C CYS A 254 2.14 1.76 -25.82
N ASP A 255 1.24 0.81 -25.55
CA ASP A 255 1.17 -0.47 -26.26
C ASP A 255 0.21 -0.45 -27.46
N SER A 256 -0.41 0.70 -27.76
CA SER A 256 -1.46 0.82 -28.79
C SER A 256 -2.57 -0.24 -28.60
N SER A 257 -2.89 -0.54 -27.34
CA SER A 257 -3.84 -1.56 -26.91
C SER A 257 -5.07 -0.92 -26.27
N THR A 258 -6.15 -1.67 -26.08
CA THR A 258 -7.30 -1.14 -25.32
C THR A 258 -7.02 -1.15 -23.82
N LYS A 259 -7.69 -0.27 -23.06
CA LYS A 259 -7.60 -0.27 -21.58
C LYS A 259 -8.01 -1.63 -20.99
N ILE A 260 -9.00 -2.31 -21.59
CA ILE A 260 -9.46 -3.63 -21.16
C ILE A 260 -8.40 -4.71 -21.41
N ASP A 261 -7.71 -4.69 -22.54
CA ASP A 261 -6.62 -5.65 -22.81
C ASP A 261 -5.48 -5.49 -21.80
N VAL A 262 -5.11 -4.25 -21.47
CA VAL A 262 -4.12 -3.96 -20.45
C VAL A 262 -4.60 -4.40 -19.07
N LEU A 263 -5.87 -4.16 -18.72
CA LEU A 263 -6.45 -4.61 -17.46
C LEU A 263 -6.33 -6.13 -17.31
N ARG A 264 -6.63 -6.90 -18.37
CA ARG A 264 -6.45 -8.36 -18.40
C ARG A 264 -4.99 -8.77 -18.25
N GLN A 265 -4.06 -8.08 -18.90
CA GLN A 265 -2.62 -8.34 -18.74
C GLN A 265 -2.13 -8.08 -17.29
N LEU A 266 -2.66 -7.06 -16.63
CA LEU A 266 -2.37 -6.81 -15.21
C LEU A 266 -2.98 -7.89 -14.32
N VAL A 267 -4.16 -8.41 -14.63
CA VAL A 267 -4.73 -9.59 -13.93
C VAL A 267 -3.81 -10.79 -14.07
N ASP A 268 -3.38 -11.12 -15.29
CA ASP A 268 -2.46 -12.24 -15.53
C ASP A 268 -1.14 -12.07 -14.76
N SER A 269 -0.55 -10.87 -14.80
CA SER A 269 0.68 -10.55 -14.07
C SER A 269 0.49 -10.66 -12.55
N THR A 270 -0.67 -10.25 -12.03
CA THR A 270 -0.99 -10.33 -10.60
C THR A 270 -1.11 -11.79 -10.16
N VAL A 271 -1.76 -12.62 -10.96
CA VAL A 271 -1.93 -14.05 -10.66
C VAL A 271 -0.61 -14.80 -10.79
N GLU A 272 0.18 -14.52 -11.81
CA GLU A 272 1.52 -15.09 -11.95
C GLU A 272 2.38 -14.78 -10.71
N ALA A 273 2.42 -13.51 -10.30
CA ALA A 273 3.12 -13.10 -9.09
C ALA A 273 2.58 -13.82 -7.84
N HIS A 274 1.26 -13.94 -7.68
CA HIS A 274 0.65 -14.65 -6.55
C HIS A 274 1.10 -16.12 -6.47
N ASN A 275 1.13 -16.81 -7.61
CA ASN A 275 1.59 -18.20 -7.69
C ASN A 275 3.09 -18.31 -7.39
N ASN A 276 3.91 -17.43 -7.96
CA ASN A 276 5.36 -17.40 -7.73
C ASN A 276 5.68 -17.18 -6.24
N ILE A 277 5.01 -16.22 -5.59
CA ILE A 277 5.18 -15.96 -4.16
C ILE A 277 4.83 -17.22 -3.36
N SER A 278 3.69 -17.84 -3.66
CA SER A 278 3.25 -19.06 -2.96
C SER A 278 4.28 -20.18 -3.08
N ASP A 279 4.85 -20.38 -4.28
CA ASP A 279 5.88 -21.38 -4.52
C ASP A 279 7.22 -21.07 -3.83
N ILE A 280 7.64 -19.80 -3.82
CA ILE A 280 8.86 -19.33 -3.14
C ILE A 280 8.73 -19.54 -1.62
N LEU A 281 7.57 -19.24 -1.05
CA LEU A 281 7.32 -19.29 0.39
C LEU A 281 6.97 -20.70 0.89
N LYS A 282 6.55 -21.61 0.02
CA LYS A 282 6.17 -23.00 0.34
C LYS A 282 7.11 -23.77 1.27
N PRO A 283 8.45 -23.61 1.21
CA PRO A 283 9.35 -24.29 2.15
C PRO A 283 9.25 -23.79 3.60
N ASN A 284 8.62 -22.64 3.86
CA ASN A 284 8.41 -22.07 5.18
C ASN A 284 6.91 -21.77 5.40
N GLU A 285 6.25 -22.65 6.16
CA GLU A 285 4.80 -22.60 6.41
C GLU A 285 4.36 -21.26 7.03
N GLU A 286 5.09 -20.75 8.04
CA GLU A 286 4.77 -19.48 8.68
C GLU A 286 4.85 -18.29 7.71
N ALA A 287 5.83 -18.29 6.80
CA ALA A 287 5.95 -17.26 5.77
C ALA A 287 4.81 -17.34 4.75
N LEU A 288 4.45 -18.55 4.31
CA LEU A 288 3.35 -18.77 3.38
C LEU A 288 2.00 -18.34 4.01
N ASP A 289 1.73 -18.74 5.24
CA ASP A 289 0.51 -18.37 5.95
C ASP A 289 0.39 -16.85 6.15
N ALA A 290 1.51 -16.20 6.50
CA ALA A 290 1.57 -14.75 6.61
C ALA A 290 1.24 -14.06 5.27
N TYR A 291 1.78 -14.57 4.17
CA TYR A 291 1.47 -14.06 2.83
C TYR A 291 0.01 -14.31 2.43
N LEU A 292 -0.52 -15.51 2.62
CA LEU A 292 -1.88 -15.85 2.25
C LEU A 292 -2.88 -14.98 3.03
N SER A 293 -2.68 -14.82 4.34
CA SER A 293 -3.49 -13.91 5.17
C SER A 293 -3.40 -12.46 4.66
N PHE A 294 -2.21 -11.99 4.32
CA PHE A 294 -2.03 -10.65 3.75
C PHE A 294 -2.74 -10.48 2.40
N SER A 295 -2.57 -11.43 1.47
CA SER A 295 -3.11 -11.33 0.11
C SER A 295 -4.64 -11.35 0.09
N ASP A 296 -5.25 -12.21 0.90
CA ASP A 296 -6.70 -12.27 1.12
C ASP A 296 -7.21 -10.95 1.72
N GLY A 297 -6.60 -10.49 2.81
CA GLY A 297 -6.93 -9.20 3.41
C GLY A 297 -6.76 -8.03 2.44
N TYR A 298 -5.68 -7.99 1.66
CA TYR A 298 -5.40 -6.92 0.71
C TYR A 298 -6.48 -6.80 -0.37
N ILE A 299 -6.84 -7.92 -1.01
CA ILE A 299 -7.90 -7.95 -2.02
C ILE A 299 -9.26 -7.62 -1.38
N TRP A 300 -9.54 -8.20 -0.21
CA TRP A 300 -10.79 -7.98 0.51
C TRP A 300 -10.97 -6.52 0.93
N ALA A 301 -9.91 -5.84 1.37
CA ALA A 301 -9.93 -4.42 1.70
C ALA A 301 -10.41 -3.58 0.49
N HIS A 302 -9.93 -3.90 -0.71
CA HIS A 302 -10.33 -3.16 -1.91
C HIS A 302 -11.79 -3.44 -2.28
N ALA A 303 -12.22 -4.70 -2.23
CA ALA A 303 -13.57 -5.09 -2.55
C ALA A 303 -14.61 -4.60 -1.51
N GLY A 304 -14.24 -4.55 -0.24
CA GLY A 304 -15.10 -4.14 0.88
C GLY A 304 -15.25 -2.63 1.04
N LEU A 305 -14.18 -1.86 0.74
CA LEU A 305 -14.18 -0.41 0.94
C LEU A 305 -14.98 0.33 -0.14
N SER A 306 -15.88 1.22 0.30
CA SER A 306 -16.73 2.02 -0.58
C SER A 306 -15.94 2.90 -1.56
N ARG A 307 -14.71 3.31 -1.20
CA ARG A 307 -13.85 4.17 -2.04
C ARG A 307 -13.58 3.59 -3.43
N TYR A 308 -13.50 2.25 -3.56
CA TYR A 308 -13.20 1.59 -4.84
C TYR A 308 -14.43 1.33 -5.68
N ARG A 309 -15.64 1.51 -5.10
CA ARG A 309 -16.93 1.42 -5.80
C ARG A 309 -17.19 0.08 -6.49
N LEU A 310 -16.45 -0.98 -6.11
CA LEU A 310 -16.54 -2.28 -6.76
C LEU A 310 -17.92 -2.94 -6.60
N LYS A 311 -18.69 -2.59 -5.55
CA LYS A 311 -20.09 -3.00 -5.38
C LYS A 311 -21.00 -2.61 -6.56
N GLU A 312 -20.66 -1.55 -7.29
CA GLU A 312 -21.43 -1.09 -8.45
C GLU A 312 -21.26 -2.01 -9.68
N LEU A 313 -20.23 -2.86 -9.70
CA LEU A 313 -19.99 -3.83 -10.77
C LEU A 313 -20.97 -5.01 -10.72
N GLY A 314 -21.70 -5.20 -9.61
CA GLY A 314 -22.67 -6.28 -9.46
C GLY A 314 -22.08 -7.68 -9.36
N ILE A 315 -20.78 -7.81 -9.09
CA ILE A 315 -20.05 -9.09 -9.00
C ILE A 315 -20.02 -9.69 -7.58
N PHE A 316 -20.35 -8.89 -6.56
CA PHE A 316 -20.42 -9.36 -5.17
C PHE A 316 -21.84 -9.80 -4.82
N ALA A 317 -21.96 -10.80 -3.94
CA ALA A 317 -23.26 -11.22 -3.40
C ALA A 317 -23.98 -10.04 -2.74
N LYS A 318 -25.30 -9.98 -2.92
CA LYS A 318 -26.16 -8.95 -2.31
C LYS A 318 -26.33 -9.14 -0.82
#